data_AF-A0A078FHP8-F1
#
_entry.id   AF-A0A078FHP8-F1
#
_cell.length_a   1.000
_cell.length_b   1.000
_cell.length_c   1.000
_cell.angle_alpha   90.00
_cell.angle_beta   90.00
_cell.angle_gamma   90.00
#
_symmetry.space_group_name_H-M   'P 1'
#
loop_
_entity.id
_entity.type
_entity.pdbx_description
1 polymer ?
#
loop_
_entity_poly.entity_id
_entity_poly.type
_entity_poly.pdbx_seq_one_letter_code
_entity_poly.pdbx_strand_id
1 'polypeptide(L)'
;MVGGCSPLSYSSSSTFIATTTLSSPTSLFPRSFLIQCPLNLRKPAPLRCLSSLTMESPKPILDFEKFDDGFVQKLVYDALVWSSLHGLVVGDKNLSEIRNPGENDFFKVFGPAFKRNARWSVNTRVPDLGDENTPVKEVDSYYNFWYAFKSWREFPEEEEHDLEEADSREEKRWMERENARKTQKARKEEYARIRTLVDNAYKKDPRIVKRKEEEKAKKQAKKDEKVMAKKKLEEEAAAAIEEEKRRKEEEAKLAAEAAQQQKKKQGEGEEASKLCDKMENKEGLKLANVLKNGNNDETETAAMV
;
A
#
# COMPACT_ATOMS: atom_id res chain seq x y z
N MET A 1 6.54 -60.74 -68.19
CA MET A 1 7.83 -61.19 -67.63
C MET A 1 8.34 -60.06 -66.74
N VAL A 2 8.04 -60.12 -65.43
CA VAL A 2 8.98 -60.36 -64.30
C VAL A 2 10.22 -59.43 -64.32
N GLY A 3 10.58 -58.66 -63.29
CA GLY A 3 10.12 -58.46 -61.90
C GLY A 3 10.45 -57.01 -61.48
N GLY A 4 10.07 -56.47 -60.33
CA GLY A 4 9.95 -57.06 -58.99
C GLY A 4 11.07 -56.49 -58.12
N CYS A 5 10.75 -55.52 -57.25
CA CYS A 5 11.39 -55.28 -55.95
C CYS A 5 10.71 -54.10 -55.22
N SER A 6 10.11 -54.39 -54.08
CA SER A 6 9.75 -53.46 -52.99
C SER A 6 10.56 -53.88 -51.73
N PRO A 7 10.28 -53.36 -50.53
CA PRO A 7 10.83 -52.14 -49.94
C PRO A 7 11.67 -52.44 -48.67
N LEU A 8 12.46 -51.48 -48.18
CA LEU A 8 13.09 -51.60 -46.84
C LEU A 8 12.47 -50.61 -45.86
N SER A 9 11.69 -51.18 -44.94
CA SER A 9 11.30 -50.63 -43.65
C SER A 9 12.48 -50.61 -42.69
N TYR A 10 12.64 -49.53 -41.91
CA TYR A 10 13.41 -49.58 -40.67
C TYR A 10 12.59 -48.97 -39.54
N SER A 11 12.04 -49.85 -38.71
CA SER A 11 11.48 -49.56 -37.39
C SER A 11 12.51 -50.05 -36.38
N SER A 12 12.85 -49.23 -35.39
CA SER A 12 13.47 -49.73 -34.17
C SER A 12 13.15 -48.83 -32.99
N SER A 13 12.10 -49.21 -32.26
CA SER A 13 11.91 -48.87 -30.86
C SER A 13 12.97 -49.61 -30.02
N SER A 14 13.56 -48.95 -29.03
CA SER A 14 14.17 -49.64 -27.89
C SER A 14 14.06 -48.79 -26.64
N THR A 15 13.13 -49.20 -25.78
CA THR A 15 13.00 -48.81 -24.38
C THR A 15 14.03 -49.58 -23.56
N PHE A 16 14.80 -48.90 -22.71
CA PHE A 16 15.35 -49.50 -21.50
C PHE A 16 15.23 -48.53 -20.31
N ILE A 17 14.67 -49.09 -19.25
CA ILE A 17 14.46 -48.54 -17.93
C ILE A 17 15.75 -48.79 -17.13
N ALA A 18 16.21 -47.79 -16.37
CA ALA A 18 17.00 -48.05 -15.16
C ALA A 18 16.86 -46.89 -14.17
N THR A 19 16.18 -47.22 -13.08
CA THR A 19 16.15 -46.55 -11.78
C THR A 19 17.53 -46.47 -11.13
N THR A 20 17.89 -45.32 -10.59
CA THR A 20 18.84 -45.23 -9.47
C THR A 20 18.51 -44.06 -8.55
N THR A 21 18.29 -44.42 -7.30
CA THR A 21 18.05 -43.66 -6.09
C THR A 21 19.35 -43.11 -5.47
N LEU A 22 19.20 -42.14 -4.54
CA LEU A 22 20.18 -41.65 -3.54
C LEU A 22 21.28 -40.72 -4.10
N SER A 23 21.70 -39.62 -3.49
CA SER A 23 21.53 -39.07 -2.14
C SER A 23 22.08 -37.63 -2.12
N SER A 24 21.52 -36.78 -1.26
CA SER A 24 21.98 -35.43 -0.92
C SER A 24 23.45 -35.38 -0.42
N PRO A 25 24.15 -34.24 -0.59
CA PRO A 25 25.20 -33.86 0.34
C PRO A 25 24.92 -32.50 1.01
N THR A 26 24.74 -32.62 2.31
CA THR A 26 25.15 -31.78 3.43
C THR A 26 25.88 -30.46 3.18
N SER A 27 25.40 -29.46 3.93
CA SER A 27 25.99 -28.18 4.29
C SER A 27 27.49 -28.18 4.64
N LEU A 28 28.25 -27.26 4.06
CA LEU A 28 29.50 -26.77 4.64
C LEU A 28 29.61 -25.24 4.45
N PHE A 29 29.35 -24.52 5.54
CA PHE A 29 29.63 -23.10 5.71
C PHE A 29 31.15 -22.88 5.80
N PRO A 30 31.74 -21.89 5.09
CA PRO A 30 33.10 -21.46 5.36
C PRO A 30 33.14 -20.47 6.53
N ARG A 31 34.20 -20.65 7.32
CA ARG A 31 34.51 -20.06 8.61
C ARG A 31 34.60 -18.53 8.62
N SER A 32 34.12 -18.00 9.73
CA SER A 32 34.43 -16.71 10.34
C SER A 32 35.92 -16.37 10.36
N PHE A 33 36.30 -15.25 9.74
CA PHE A 33 37.53 -14.52 10.07
C PHE A 33 37.20 -13.48 11.16
N LEU A 34 37.59 -13.80 12.39
CA LEU A 34 37.64 -12.88 13.51
C LEU A 34 38.87 -11.98 13.34
N ILE A 35 38.65 -10.69 13.11
CA ILE A 35 39.68 -9.67 13.24
C ILE A 35 39.78 -9.32 14.73
N GLN A 36 40.93 -9.65 15.29
CA GLN A 36 41.39 -9.35 16.64
C GLN A 36 41.58 -7.83 16.79
N CYS A 37 40.80 -7.16 17.64
CA CYS A 37 41.12 -5.82 18.15
C CYS A 37 41.35 -5.91 19.67
N PRO A 38 42.54 -5.56 20.18
CA PRO A 38 42.88 -5.72 21.59
C PRO A 38 42.24 -4.62 22.46
N LEU A 39 41.53 -5.07 23.48
CA LEU A 39 41.08 -4.29 24.63
C LEU A 39 42.29 -3.70 25.36
N ASN A 40 42.33 -2.37 25.53
CA ASN A 40 43.17 -1.74 26.54
C ASN A 40 42.31 -0.94 27.51
N LEU A 41 42.33 -1.44 28.74
CA LEU A 41 41.59 -1.02 29.92
C LEU A 41 42.22 0.25 30.50
N ARG A 42 41.53 1.40 30.43
CA ARG A 42 41.86 2.58 31.25
C ARG A 42 40.69 2.92 32.16
N LYS A 43 41.03 3.04 33.45
CA LYS A 43 40.16 3.24 34.63
C LYS A 43 39.39 4.57 34.57
N PRO A 44 38.22 4.67 35.24
CA PRO A 44 37.43 5.91 35.33
C PRO A 44 37.88 6.81 36.49
N ALA A 45 37.67 8.12 36.34
CA ALA A 45 37.76 9.12 37.40
C ALA A 45 36.48 10.00 37.39
N PRO A 46 36.11 10.62 38.52
CA PRO A 46 34.71 10.69 38.95
C PRO A 46 33.96 11.97 38.58
N LEU A 47 32.64 11.84 38.68
CA LEU A 47 31.57 12.82 38.51
C LEU A 47 31.84 14.15 39.24
N ARG A 48 31.54 15.26 38.55
CA ARG A 48 31.10 16.52 39.17
C ARG A 48 29.76 16.93 38.58
N CYS A 49 28.97 17.53 39.47
CA CYS A 49 27.53 17.68 39.45
C CYS A 49 27.08 19.11 39.09
N LEU A 50 25.77 19.25 38.85
CA LEU A 50 24.94 20.45 38.71
C LEU A 50 25.14 21.24 37.39
N SER A 51 24.09 21.62 36.65
CA SER A 51 22.93 22.38 37.12
C SER A 51 21.69 22.19 36.23
N SER A 52 20.54 22.40 36.86
CA SER A 52 19.16 22.53 36.34
C SER A 52 18.97 23.20 34.97
N LEU A 53 17.97 22.77 34.19
CA LEU A 53 16.82 23.61 33.79
C LEU A 53 15.73 22.78 33.05
N THR A 54 14.51 22.86 33.57
CA THR A 54 13.18 22.93 32.92
C THR A 54 12.86 22.10 31.66
N MET A 55 11.74 21.37 31.75
CA MET A 55 11.05 20.70 30.65
C MET A 55 10.46 21.69 29.64
N GLU A 56 10.66 21.44 28.34
CA GLU A 56 9.81 21.97 27.26
C GLU A 56 9.43 20.85 26.28
N SER A 57 8.16 20.88 25.85
CA SER A 57 7.51 19.96 24.92
C SER A 57 8.09 20.05 23.50
N PRO A 58 8.17 18.94 22.73
CA PRO A 58 8.60 19.00 21.33
C PRO A 58 7.51 19.61 20.43
N LYS A 59 7.86 20.70 19.75
CA LYS A 59 7.05 21.36 18.70
C LYS A 59 7.02 20.49 17.42
N PRO A 60 5.92 20.51 16.64
CA PRO A 60 5.82 19.75 15.40
C PRO A 60 6.82 20.27 14.36
N ILE A 61 7.46 19.34 13.65
CA ILE A 61 8.67 19.54 12.82
C ILE A 61 8.41 20.29 11.49
N LEU A 62 7.20 20.76 11.20
CA LEU A 62 6.92 21.47 9.93
C LEU A 62 5.91 22.61 10.11
N ASP A 63 6.43 23.83 10.24
CA ASP A 63 5.65 25.07 10.09
C ASP A 63 5.47 25.36 8.59
N PHE A 64 4.23 25.28 8.10
CA PHE A 64 3.86 25.50 6.69
C PHE A 64 3.67 26.99 6.32
N GLU A 65 3.89 27.93 7.23
CA GLU A 65 3.56 29.36 7.05
C GLU A 65 4.73 30.26 6.62
N LYS A 66 5.82 29.70 6.08
CA LYS A 66 6.90 30.50 5.49
C LYS A 66 7.50 29.82 4.25
N PHE A 67 6.72 29.77 3.18
CA PHE A 67 7.33 29.69 1.85
C PHE A 67 7.48 31.12 1.34
N ASP A 68 8.72 31.61 1.24
CA ASP A 68 9.00 32.89 0.59
C ASP A 68 8.42 32.89 -0.83
N ASP A 69 7.65 33.91 -1.19
CA ASP A 69 7.05 34.04 -2.52
C ASP A 69 8.10 33.96 -3.65
N GLY A 70 9.34 34.36 -3.37
CA GLY A 70 10.48 34.19 -4.27
C GLY A 70 10.89 32.74 -4.51
N PHE A 71 10.73 31.85 -3.52
CA PHE A 71 10.98 30.41 -3.67
C PHE A 71 9.89 29.75 -4.51
N VAL A 72 8.63 30.15 -4.32
CA VAL A 72 7.51 29.68 -5.15
C VAL A 72 7.68 30.16 -6.58
N GLN A 73 8.08 31.42 -6.79
CA GLN A 73 8.39 31.93 -8.12
C GLN A 73 9.60 31.24 -8.76
N LYS A 74 10.64 30.89 -7.99
CA LYS A 74 11.78 30.11 -8.48
C LYS A 74 11.38 28.69 -8.86
N LEU A 75 10.50 28.05 -8.09
CA LEU A 75 10.02 26.70 -8.37
C LEU A 75 9.07 26.68 -9.57
N VAL A 76 8.24 27.71 -9.73
CA VAL A 76 7.39 27.90 -10.92
C VAL A 76 8.24 28.25 -12.14
N TYR A 77 9.27 29.09 -12.00
CA TYR A 77 10.19 29.45 -13.07
C TYR A 77 11.06 28.25 -13.49
N ASP A 78 11.58 27.48 -12.55
CA ASP A 78 12.31 26.24 -12.83
C ASP A 78 11.39 25.21 -13.50
N ALA A 79 10.12 25.09 -13.08
CA ALA A 79 9.14 24.23 -13.75
C ALA A 79 8.77 24.73 -15.17
N LEU A 80 8.62 26.06 -15.37
CA LEU A 80 8.33 26.65 -16.68
C LEU A 80 9.54 26.50 -17.62
N VAL A 81 10.75 26.77 -17.12
CA VAL A 81 12.00 26.69 -17.88
C VAL A 81 12.36 25.23 -18.16
N TRP A 82 12.17 24.29 -17.23
CA TRP A 82 12.33 22.86 -17.51
C TRP A 82 11.28 22.33 -18.50
N SER A 83 10.06 22.86 -18.48
CA SER A 83 9.05 22.52 -19.51
C SER A 83 9.43 23.07 -20.89
N SER A 84 10.12 24.21 -20.94
CA SER A 84 10.60 24.85 -22.17
C SER A 84 11.89 24.22 -22.70
N LEU A 85 12.76 23.71 -21.82
CA LEU A 85 14.05 23.11 -22.19
C LEU A 85 13.95 21.62 -22.57
N HIS A 86 12.87 20.94 -22.17
CA HIS A 86 12.57 19.56 -22.59
C HIS A 86 11.28 19.43 -23.42
N GLY A 87 10.67 20.55 -23.79
CA GLY A 87 9.48 20.61 -24.63
C GLY A 87 9.80 21.14 -26.01
N LEU A 88 9.74 20.24 -27.00
CA LEU A 88 9.45 20.57 -28.39
C LEU A 88 10.59 21.21 -29.22
N VAL A 89 11.50 20.37 -29.73
CA VAL A 89 12.21 20.65 -30.98
C VAL A 89 11.98 19.48 -31.93
N VAL A 90 10.94 19.60 -32.77
CA VAL A 90 11.02 19.65 -34.24
C VAL A 90 9.63 20.10 -34.76
N GLY A 91 9.60 21.34 -35.25
CA GLY A 91 8.74 21.94 -36.27
C GLY A 91 7.28 21.47 -36.43
N ASP A 92 6.35 22.24 -35.86
CA ASP A 92 5.11 22.64 -36.54
C ASP A 92 4.53 23.86 -35.78
N LYS A 93 4.50 25.03 -36.43
CA LYS A 93 4.04 26.33 -35.87
C LYS A 93 2.52 26.36 -35.56
N ASN A 94 1.82 25.24 -35.69
CA ASN A 94 0.38 25.12 -35.46
C ASN A 94 0.03 24.46 -34.10
N LEU A 95 1.02 24.13 -33.26
CA LEU A 95 0.81 23.47 -31.96
C LEU A 95 0.71 24.44 -30.77
N SER A 96 1.04 25.72 -30.95
CA SER A 96 1.01 26.73 -29.88
C SER A 96 -0.40 27.20 -29.50
N GLU A 97 -1.43 26.83 -30.25
CA GLU A 97 -2.83 27.25 -30.00
C GLU A 97 -3.65 26.27 -29.13
N ILE A 98 -3.11 25.10 -28.81
CA ILE A 98 -3.86 24.09 -28.03
C ILE A 98 -3.57 24.28 -26.54
N ARG A 99 -3.93 25.46 -26.03
CA ARG A 99 -3.71 25.85 -24.62
C ARG A 99 -4.52 25.02 -23.63
N ASN A 100 -5.54 24.29 -24.08
CA ASN A 100 -6.15 23.14 -23.40
C ASN A 100 -7.04 22.43 -24.43
N PRO A 101 -6.70 21.23 -24.92
CA PRO A 101 -7.61 20.50 -25.80
C PRO A 101 -8.86 20.17 -25.00
N GLY A 102 -10.04 20.60 -25.48
CA GLY A 102 -11.29 20.06 -24.97
C GLY A 102 -11.30 18.53 -25.14
N GLU A 103 -12.13 17.80 -24.41
CA GLU A 103 -12.23 16.33 -24.51
C GLU A 103 -12.43 15.88 -25.98
N ASN A 104 -13.10 16.71 -26.79
CA ASN A 104 -13.37 16.52 -28.22
C ASN A 104 -12.16 16.76 -29.15
N ASP A 105 -11.05 17.29 -28.65
CA ASP A 105 -9.85 17.57 -29.44
C ASP A 105 -8.75 16.51 -29.26
N PHE A 106 -8.92 15.56 -28.33
CA PHE A 106 -7.95 14.47 -28.11
C PHE A 106 -7.63 13.73 -29.40
N PHE A 107 -8.65 13.22 -30.10
CA PHE A 107 -8.47 12.42 -31.32
C PHE A 107 -7.86 13.23 -32.46
N LYS A 108 -8.20 14.53 -32.55
CA LYS A 108 -7.67 15.44 -33.57
C LYS A 108 -6.19 15.74 -33.37
N VAL A 109 -5.73 15.84 -32.12
CA VAL A 109 -4.33 16.14 -31.81
C VAL A 109 -3.47 14.88 -31.86
N PHE A 110 -3.89 13.84 -31.13
CA PHE A 110 -3.09 12.64 -30.97
C PHE A 110 -3.19 11.70 -32.17
N GLY A 111 -4.33 11.63 -32.86
CA GLY A 111 -4.52 10.76 -34.02
C GLY A 111 -3.46 10.99 -35.12
N PRO A 112 -3.32 12.23 -35.64
CA PRO A 112 -2.28 12.55 -36.61
C PRO A 112 -0.86 12.38 -36.06
N ALA A 113 -0.63 12.67 -34.78
CA ALA A 113 0.68 12.48 -34.16
C ALA A 113 1.09 11.00 -34.18
N PHE A 114 0.22 10.10 -33.75
CA PHE A 114 0.48 8.66 -33.79
C PHE A 114 0.62 8.13 -35.22
N LYS A 115 -0.21 8.61 -36.16
CA LYS A 115 -0.12 8.22 -37.57
C LYS A 115 1.21 8.62 -38.22
N ARG A 116 1.77 9.78 -37.87
CA ARG A 116 3.12 10.19 -38.33
C ARG A 116 4.21 9.27 -37.80
N ASN A 117 4.14 8.93 -36.50
CA ASN A 117 5.13 8.06 -35.87
C ASN A 117 4.99 6.59 -36.32
N ALA A 118 3.78 6.15 -36.65
CA ALA A 118 3.48 4.80 -37.12
C ALA A 118 4.27 4.41 -38.38
N ARG A 119 4.65 5.38 -39.22
CA ARG A 119 5.47 5.15 -40.42
C ARG A 119 6.83 4.50 -40.10
N TRP A 120 7.33 4.74 -38.91
CA TRP A 120 8.62 4.25 -38.44
C TRP A 120 8.51 2.92 -37.68
N SER A 121 7.33 2.29 -37.59
CA SER A 121 7.16 1.03 -36.88
C SER A 121 7.83 -0.13 -37.62
N VAL A 122 8.53 -0.99 -36.87
CA VAL A 122 9.03 -2.28 -37.40
C VAL A 122 7.85 -3.20 -37.75
N ASN A 123 6.77 -3.12 -36.98
CA ASN A 123 5.57 -3.91 -37.21
C ASN A 123 4.70 -3.28 -38.30
N THR A 124 4.21 -4.08 -39.25
CA THR A 124 3.37 -3.60 -40.36
C THR A 124 1.93 -3.30 -39.97
N ARG A 125 1.40 -4.02 -38.98
CA ARG A 125 0.04 -3.83 -38.46
C ARG A 125 0.09 -2.90 -37.25
N VAL A 126 -0.18 -1.62 -37.49
CA VAL A 126 -0.28 -0.60 -36.44
C VAL A 126 -1.76 -0.42 -36.08
N PRO A 127 -2.15 -0.61 -34.81
CA PRO A 127 -3.52 -0.33 -34.37
C PRO A 127 -3.86 1.16 -34.49
N ASP A 128 -5.07 1.48 -34.94
CA ASP A 128 -5.60 2.84 -34.97
C ASP A 128 -6.12 3.26 -33.58
N LEU A 129 -6.12 4.57 -33.32
CA LEU A 129 -6.55 5.15 -32.03
C LEU A 129 -8.05 4.92 -31.75
N GLY A 130 -8.84 4.76 -32.82
CA GLY A 130 -10.29 4.62 -32.76
C GLY A 130 -11.01 5.90 -32.36
N ASP A 131 -12.25 5.72 -31.89
CA ASP A 131 -13.18 6.77 -31.49
C ASP A 131 -13.54 6.64 -30.00
N GLU A 132 -14.39 7.54 -29.51
CA GLU A 132 -14.89 7.55 -28.12
C GLU A 132 -15.60 6.25 -27.73
N ASN A 133 -16.25 5.59 -28.70
CA ASN A 133 -17.05 4.38 -28.49
C ASN A 133 -16.25 3.07 -28.66
N THR A 134 -14.95 3.16 -28.95
CA THR A 134 -14.09 1.97 -29.10
C THR A 134 -14.06 1.16 -27.80
N PRO A 135 -14.21 -0.18 -27.86
CA PRO A 135 -14.23 -1.01 -26.67
C PRO A 135 -12.88 -0.94 -25.93
N VAL A 136 -12.95 -0.95 -24.59
CA VAL A 136 -11.78 -0.82 -23.71
C VAL A 136 -10.65 -1.81 -24.05
N LYS A 137 -11.00 -3.02 -24.51
CA LYS A 137 -10.03 -4.04 -24.93
C LYS A 137 -9.16 -3.60 -26.11
N GLU A 138 -9.76 -2.94 -27.10
CA GLU A 138 -9.03 -2.42 -28.26
C GLU A 138 -8.14 -1.25 -27.85
N VAL A 139 -8.64 -0.38 -26.98
CA VAL A 139 -7.85 0.72 -26.39
C VAL A 139 -6.62 0.18 -25.64
N ASP A 140 -6.79 -0.86 -24.83
CA ASP A 140 -5.66 -1.50 -24.14
C ASP A 140 -4.67 -2.13 -25.13
N SER A 141 -5.16 -2.80 -26.19
CA SER A 141 -4.28 -3.36 -27.23
C SER A 141 -3.49 -2.29 -27.98
N TYR A 142 -4.13 -1.15 -28.26
CA TYR A 142 -3.53 0.02 -28.89
C TYR A 142 -2.38 0.55 -28.02
N TYR A 143 -2.65 0.81 -26.74
CA TYR A 143 -1.61 1.31 -25.84
C TYR A 143 -0.50 0.28 -25.63
N ASN A 144 -0.82 -1.01 -25.49
CA ASN A 144 0.18 -2.07 -25.37
C ASN A 144 1.13 -2.11 -26.58
N PHE A 145 0.61 -1.94 -27.80
CA PHE A 145 1.43 -1.81 -28.99
C PHE A 145 2.38 -0.61 -28.90
N TRP A 146 1.89 0.55 -28.48
CA TRP A 146 2.69 1.78 -28.40
C TRP A 146 3.70 1.77 -27.25
N TYR A 147 3.39 1.11 -26.13
CA TYR A 147 4.35 0.87 -25.04
C TYR A 147 5.46 -0.11 -25.45
N ALA A 148 5.16 -1.05 -26.36
CA ALA A 148 6.12 -1.98 -26.95
C ALA A 148 6.63 -1.53 -28.33
N PHE A 149 6.48 -0.25 -28.67
CA PHE A 149 6.81 0.29 -29.99
C PHE A 149 8.29 0.10 -30.30
N LYS A 150 8.60 -0.45 -31.48
CA LYS A 150 9.95 -0.59 -32.00
C LYS A 150 10.07 0.20 -33.29
N SER A 151 11.06 1.08 -33.35
CA SER A 151 11.31 1.94 -34.50
C SER A 151 12.44 1.38 -35.37
N TRP A 152 12.29 1.42 -36.69
CA TRP A 152 13.39 1.20 -37.64
C TRP A 152 14.09 2.51 -38.03
N ARG A 153 13.69 3.65 -37.44
CA ARG A 153 14.30 4.96 -37.72
C ARG A 153 15.80 4.96 -37.39
N GLU A 154 16.59 5.42 -38.35
CA GLU A 154 18.04 5.59 -38.23
C GLU A 154 18.40 7.07 -38.06
N PHE A 155 19.58 7.34 -37.50
CA PHE A 155 20.07 8.69 -37.20
C PHE A 155 21.48 8.90 -37.77
N PRO A 156 21.65 8.94 -39.11
CA PRO A 156 22.98 9.11 -39.71
C PRO A 156 23.62 10.46 -39.38
N GLU A 157 22.81 11.49 -39.11
CA GLU A 157 23.28 12.83 -38.73
C GLU A 157 24.10 12.85 -37.42
N GLU A 158 23.92 11.82 -36.57
CA GLU A 158 24.60 11.71 -35.28
C GLU A 158 25.97 11.01 -35.41
N GLU A 159 26.31 10.47 -36.58
CA GLU A 159 27.60 9.84 -36.90
C GLU A 159 28.62 10.92 -37.32
N GLU A 160 29.11 11.68 -36.34
CA GLU A 160 29.99 12.84 -36.55
C GLU A 160 31.40 12.47 -37.04
N HIS A 161 31.94 11.30 -36.70
CA HIS A 161 33.31 10.92 -37.07
C HIS A 161 33.36 10.17 -38.41
N ASP A 162 34.09 10.70 -39.39
CA ASP A 162 34.37 10.00 -40.64
C ASP A 162 35.46 8.94 -40.43
N LEU A 163 35.17 7.68 -40.77
CA LEU A 163 36.10 6.56 -40.60
C LEU A 163 37.27 6.58 -41.59
N GLU A 164 37.20 7.40 -42.64
CA GLU A 164 38.28 7.60 -43.61
C GLU A 164 39.29 8.65 -43.16
N GLU A 165 38.97 9.47 -42.15
CA GLU A 165 39.87 10.49 -41.58
C GLU A 165 40.82 9.91 -40.52
N ALA A 166 40.64 8.65 -40.12
CA ALA A 166 41.46 8.03 -39.07
C ALA A 166 42.91 7.75 -39.52
N ASP A 167 43.88 8.28 -38.76
CA ASP A 167 45.31 8.11 -39.03
C ASP A 167 45.84 6.73 -38.60
N SER A 168 45.18 6.08 -37.62
CA SER A 168 45.54 4.74 -37.14
C SER A 168 44.33 3.82 -36.97
N ARG A 169 44.59 2.51 -36.96
CA ARG A 169 43.60 1.47 -36.67
C ARG A 169 42.94 1.64 -35.31
N GLU A 170 43.70 2.06 -34.29
CA GLU A 170 43.18 2.33 -32.95
C GLU A 170 42.21 3.52 -32.96
N GLU A 171 42.54 4.54 -33.75
CA GLU A 171 41.71 5.73 -33.91
C GLU A 171 40.42 5.40 -34.63
N LYS A 172 40.48 4.63 -35.73
CA LYS A 172 39.29 4.12 -36.43
C LYS A 172 38.34 3.36 -35.49
N ARG A 173 38.89 2.47 -34.65
CA ARG A 173 38.10 1.74 -33.63
C ARG A 173 37.53 2.63 -32.53
N TRP A 174 38.18 3.74 -32.22
CA TRP A 174 37.66 4.73 -31.28
C TRP A 174 36.51 5.51 -31.92
N MET A 175 36.69 5.99 -33.15
CA MET A 175 35.66 6.69 -33.94
C MET A 175 34.40 5.82 -34.14
N GLU A 176 34.56 4.54 -34.53
CA GLU A 176 33.44 3.59 -34.66
C GLU A 176 32.66 3.42 -33.35
N ARG A 177 33.36 3.32 -32.22
CA ARG A 177 32.72 3.20 -30.89
C ARG A 177 32.00 4.49 -30.51
N GLU A 178 32.56 5.64 -30.86
CA GLU A 178 31.97 6.93 -30.55
C GLU A 178 30.71 7.20 -31.40
N ASN A 179 30.75 6.89 -32.70
CA ASN A 179 29.57 6.93 -33.57
C ASN A 179 28.49 5.95 -33.10
N ALA A 180 28.87 4.73 -32.70
CA ALA A 180 27.93 3.78 -32.12
C ALA A 180 27.32 4.30 -30.81
N ARG A 181 28.11 4.99 -29.97
CA ARG A 181 27.62 5.60 -28.72
C ARG A 181 26.62 6.72 -29.00
N LYS A 182 26.92 7.62 -29.95
CA LYS A 182 26.03 8.72 -30.37
C LYS A 182 24.74 8.19 -30.99
N THR A 183 24.84 7.25 -31.92
CA THR A 183 23.67 6.60 -32.55
C THR A 183 22.79 5.88 -31.53
N GLN A 184 23.39 5.15 -30.57
CA GLN A 184 22.63 4.52 -29.49
C GLN A 184 21.96 5.54 -28.57
N LYS A 185 22.60 6.68 -28.32
CA LYS A 185 22.03 7.78 -27.52
C LYS A 185 20.83 8.38 -28.24
N ALA A 186 20.95 8.72 -29.53
CA ALA A 186 19.86 9.26 -30.34
C ALA A 186 18.67 8.28 -30.42
N ARG A 187 18.94 6.97 -30.59
CA ARG A 187 17.90 5.93 -30.50
C ARG A 187 17.19 5.96 -29.15
N LYS A 188 17.93 6.03 -28.03
CA LYS A 188 17.34 6.09 -26.67
C LYS A 188 16.50 7.34 -26.46
N GLU A 189 16.96 8.49 -26.95
CA GLU A 189 16.22 9.76 -26.89
C GLU A 189 14.92 9.69 -27.69
N GLU A 190 14.93 9.08 -28.87
CA GLU A 190 13.72 8.85 -29.66
C GLU A 190 12.75 7.90 -28.94
N TYR A 191 13.24 6.81 -28.35
CA TYR A 191 12.42 5.92 -27.53
C TYR A 191 11.78 6.67 -26.36
N ALA A 192 12.54 7.53 -25.68
CA ALA A 192 12.04 8.37 -24.58
C ALA A 192 11.00 9.39 -25.08
N ARG A 193 11.19 9.99 -26.26
CA ARG A 193 10.24 10.91 -26.89
C ARG A 193 8.90 10.23 -27.18
N ILE A 194 8.91 9.06 -27.83
CA ILE A 194 7.69 8.28 -28.09
C ILE A 194 7.03 7.85 -26.78
N ARG A 195 7.82 7.40 -25.79
CA ARG A 195 7.31 7.02 -24.47
C ARG A 195 6.55 8.17 -23.80
N THR A 196 7.11 9.37 -23.86
CA THR A 196 6.51 10.59 -23.32
C THR A 196 5.22 10.97 -24.06
N LEU A 197 5.21 10.87 -25.40
CA LEU A 197 4.00 11.07 -26.20
C LEU A 197 2.88 10.11 -25.77
N VAL A 198 3.20 8.83 -25.60
CA VAL A 198 2.25 7.80 -25.16
C VAL A 198 1.73 8.06 -23.76
N ASP A 199 2.59 8.42 -22.80
CA ASP A 199 2.17 8.74 -21.43
C ASP A 199 1.27 9.98 -21.36
N ASN A 200 1.57 10.99 -22.18
CA ASN A 200 0.73 12.18 -22.28
C ASN A 200 -0.63 11.86 -22.87
N ALA A 201 -0.68 11.04 -23.92
CA ALA A 201 -1.94 10.57 -24.50
C ALA A 201 -2.75 9.74 -23.49
N TYR A 202 -2.12 8.79 -22.79
CA TYR A 202 -2.79 7.92 -21.82
C TYR A 202 -3.41 8.70 -20.66
N LYS A 203 -2.77 9.80 -20.23
CA LYS A 203 -3.31 10.69 -19.18
C LYS A 203 -4.50 11.52 -19.65
N LYS A 204 -4.59 11.81 -20.95
CA LYS A 204 -5.58 12.72 -21.55
C LYS A 204 -6.74 12.00 -22.26
N ASP A 205 -6.64 10.70 -22.51
CA ASP A 205 -7.69 9.93 -23.18
C ASP A 205 -8.96 9.85 -22.31
N PRO A 206 -10.12 10.36 -22.79
CA PRO A 206 -11.37 10.36 -22.04
C PRO A 206 -11.83 8.96 -21.60
N ARG A 207 -11.56 7.93 -22.41
CA ARG A 207 -11.96 6.54 -22.13
C ARG A 207 -11.17 5.98 -20.94
N ILE A 208 -9.89 6.31 -20.88
CA ILE A 208 -8.99 5.90 -19.80
C ILE A 208 -9.27 6.68 -18.51
N VAL A 209 -9.55 7.98 -18.62
CA VAL A 209 -9.89 8.83 -17.46
C VAL A 209 -11.16 8.31 -16.78
N LYS A 210 -12.25 8.07 -17.54
CA LYS A 210 -13.49 7.48 -17.02
C LYS A 210 -13.24 6.16 -16.30
N ARG A 211 -12.49 5.25 -16.93
CA ARG A 211 -12.12 3.95 -16.33
C ARG A 211 -11.35 4.12 -15.01
N LYS A 212 -10.39 5.04 -14.98
CA LYS A 212 -9.55 5.29 -13.80
C LYS A 212 -10.35 5.89 -12.65
N GLU A 213 -11.32 6.75 -12.95
CA GLU A 213 -12.25 7.32 -11.97
C GLU A 213 -13.18 6.26 -11.39
N GLU A 214 -13.76 5.40 -12.23
CA GLU A 214 -14.57 4.27 -11.78
C GLU A 214 -13.77 3.29 -10.91
N GLU A 215 -12.53 2.97 -11.30
CA GLU A 215 -11.67 2.08 -10.52
C GLU A 215 -11.31 2.69 -9.17
N LYS A 216 -11.01 4.00 -9.13
CA LYS A 216 -10.79 4.74 -7.88
C LYS A 216 -12.04 4.75 -7.01
N ALA A 217 -13.22 4.99 -7.58
CA ALA A 217 -14.49 4.97 -6.86
C ALA A 217 -14.79 3.58 -6.28
N LYS A 218 -14.62 2.51 -7.07
CA LYS A 218 -14.77 1.11 -6.60
C LYS A 218 -13.79 0.77 -5.49
N LYS A 219 -12.52 1.20 -5.61
CA LYS A 219 -11.50 0.97 -4.58
C LYS A 219 -11.79 1.78 -3.31
N GLN A 220 -12.33 2.99 -3.45
CA GLN A 220 -12.71 3.84 -2.32
C GLN A 220 -13.93 3.27 -1.60
N ALA A 221 -14.98 2.87 -2.32
CA ALA A 221 -16.14 2.19 -1.76
C ALA A 221 -15.73 0.93 -0.96
N LYS A 222 -14.84 0.09 -1.51
CA LYS A 222 -14.31 -1.08 -0.79
C LYS A 222 -13.50 -0.73 0.46
N LYS A 223 -12.84 0.42 0.50
CA LYS A 223 -12.13 0.89 1.71
C LYS A 223 -13.12 1.40 2.74
N ASP A 224 -14.10 2.19 2.30
CA ASP A 224 -15.12 2.77 3.16
C ASP A 224 -15.99 1.67 3.77
N GLU A 225 -16.37 0.65 3.01
CA GLU A 225 -17.04 -0.56 3.51
C GLU A 225 -16.23 -1.26 4.61
N LYS A 226 -14.92 -1.43 4.42
CA LYS A 226 -14.04 -2.04 5.44
C LYS A 226 -13.91 -1.18 6.69
N VAL A 227 -13.86 0.14 6.54
CA VAL A 227 -13.80 1.07 7.67
C VAL A 227 -15.12 1.07 8.43
N MET A 228 -16.24 1.08 7.72
CA MET A 228 -17.57 1.03 8.32
C MET A 228 -17.82 -0.31 9.03
N ALA A 229 -17.39 -1.44 8.44
CA ALA A 229 -17.47 -2.74 9.10
C ALA A 229 -16.63 -2.79 10.39
N LYS A 230 -15.41 -2.26 10.38
CA LYS A 230 -14.56 -2.18 11.58
C LYS A 230 -15.18 -1.29 12.67
N LYS A 231 -15.72 -0.14 12.30
CA LYS A 231 -16.38 0.77 13.25
C LYS A 231 -17.61 0.14 13.90
N LYS A 232 -18.44 -0.57 13.14
CA LYS A 232 -19.61 -1.29 13.68
C LYS A 232 -19.19 -2.37 14.67
N LEU A 233 -18.16 -3.16 14.34
CA LEU A 233 -17.64 -4.18 15.25
C LEU A 233 -17.04 -3.58 16.53
N GLU A 234 -16.38 -2.42 16.43
CA GLU A 234 -15.83 -1.71 17.59
C GLU A 234 -16.92 -1.10 18.46
N GLU A 235 -17.97 -0.53 17.85
CA GLU A 235 -19.14 0.01 18.55
C GLU A 235 -19.95 -1.09 19.26
N GLU A 236 -20.16 -2.23 18.60
CA GLU A 236 -20.80 -3.41 19.20
C GLU A 236 -19.96 -3.98 20.36
N ALA A 237 -18.63 -4.03 20.22
CA ALA A 237 -17.75 -4.46 21.30
C ALA A 237 -17.72 -3.46 22.47
N ALA A 238 -17.72 -2.15 22.20
CA ALA A 238 -17.78 -1.12 23.23
C ALA A 238 -19.11 -1.16 23.99
N ALA A 239 -20.23 -1.32 23.28
CA ALA A 239 -21.55 -1.49 23.89
C ALA A 239 -21.63 -2.74 24.78
N ALA A 240 -21.05 -3.87 24.34
CA ALA A 240 -21.01 -5.09 25.15
C ALA A 240 -20.19 -4.92 26.45
N ILE A 241 -19.06 -4.21 26.38
CA ILE A 241 -18.22 -3.92 27.55
C ILE A 241 -18.95 -2.97 28.53
N GLU A 242 -19.66 -1.97 28.01
CA GLU A 242 -20.43 -1.04 28.84
C GLU A 242 -21.61 -1.73 29.54
N GLU A 243 -22.31 -2.60 28.83
CA GLU A 243 -23.41 -3.39 29.40
C GLU A 243 -22.91 -4.37 30.48
N GLU A 244 -21.77 -5.02 30.26
CA GLU A 244 -21.16 -5.89 31.28
C GLU A 244 -20.73 -5.09 32.53
N LYS A 245 -20.19 -3.89 32.37
CA LYS A 245 -19.84 -3.00 33.49
C LYS A 245 -21.09 -2.57 34.27
N ARG A 246 -22.17 -2.18 33.57
CA ARG A 246 -23.44 -1.83 34.21
C ARG A 246 -24.01 -2.97 35.04
N ARG A 247 -23.99 -4.21 34.51
CA ARG A 247 -24.48 -5.38 35.25
C ARG A 247 -23.65 -5.66 36.51
N LYS A 248 -22.31 -5.54 36.44
CA LYS A 248 -21.43 -5.71 37.60
C LYS A 248 -21.63 -4.62 38.65
N GLU A 249 -21.88 -3.38 38.24
CA GLU A 249 -22.17 -2.28 39.17
C GLU A 249 -23.53 -2.43 39.87
N GLU A 250 -24.57 -2.87 39.15
CA GLU A 250 -25.88 -3.14 39.72
C GLU A 250 -25.83 -4.31 40.72
N GLU A 251 -25.10 -5.38 40.41
CA GLU A 251 -24.90 -6.51 41.32
C GLU A 251 -24.10 -6.10 42.57
N ALA A 252 -23.06 -5.27 42.43
CA ALA A 252 -22.30 -4.75 43.55
C ALA A 252 -23.14 -3.84 44.47
N LYS A 253 -24.04 -3.03 43.92
CA LYS A 253 -24.97 -2.19 44.70
C LYS A 253 -25.96 -3.04 45.50
N LEU A 254 -26.56 -4.06 44.87
CA LEU A 254 -27.48 -4.97 45.55
C LEU A 254 -26.77 -5.77 46.66
N ALA A 255 -25.55 -6.25 46.42
CA ALA A 255 -24.75 -6.94 47.43
C ALA A 255 -24.38 -6.03 48.61
N ALA A 256 -24.04 -4.76 48.34
CA ALA A 256 -23.76 -3.77 49.39
C ALA A 256 -25.00 -3.45 50.23
N GLU A 257 -26.17 -3.31 49.60
CA GLU A 257 -27.43 -3.09 50.32
C GLU A 257 -27.82 -4.30 51.18
N ALA A 258 -27.72 -5.51 50.65
CA ALA A 258 -27.98 -6.74 51.40
C ALA A 258 -27.04 -6.88 52.61
N ALA A 259 -25.75 -6.55 52.45
CA ALA A 259 -24.78 -6.56 53.54
C ALA A 259 -25.10 -5.50 54.62
N GLN A 260 -25.60 -4.32 54.23
CA GLN A 260 -26.05 -3.30 55.19
C GLN A 260 -27.31 -3.74 55.95
N GLN A 261 -28.27 -4.37 55.27
CA GLN A 261 -29.48 -4.90 55.92
C GLN A 261 -29.15 -6.04 56.89
N GLN A 262 -28.21 -6.92 56.55
CA GLN A 262 -27.76 -7.97 57.47
C GLN A 262 -27.08 -7.39 58.71
N LYS A 263 -26.22 -6.37 58.56
CA LYS A 263 -25.60 -5.68 59.71
C LYS A 263 -26.62 -5.01 60.62
N LYS A 264 -27.68 -4.40 60.07
CA LYS A 264 -28.79 -3.83 60.85
C LYS A 264 -29.54 -4.91 61.63
N LYS A 265 -29.90 -6.03 60.98
CA LYS A 265 -30.56 -7.17 61.64
C LYS A 265 -29.69 -7.82 62.72
N GLN A 266 -28.38 -7.90 62.51
CA GLN A 266 -27.43 -8.40 63.53
C GLN A 266 -27.29 -7.42 64.69
N GLY A 267 -27.23 -6.12 64.44
CA GLY A 267 -27.23 -5.09 65.48
C GLY A 267 -28.52 -5.08 66.30
N GLU A 268 -29.68 -5.25 65.66
CA GLU A 268 -30.98 -5.39 66.32
C GLU A 268 -31.07 -6.70 67.12
N GLY A 269 -30.50 -7.80 66.61
CA GLY A 269 -30.40 -9.07 67.32
C GLY A 269 -29.47 -9.02 68.53
N GLU A 270 -28.35 -8.31 68.44
CA GLU A 270 -27.42 -8.08 69.56
C GLU A 270 -28.01 -7.13 70.62
N GLU A 271 -28.71 -6.07 70.21
CA GLU A 271 -29.48 -5.20 71.11
C GLU A 271 -30.59 -5.97 71.83
N ALA A 272 -31.35 -6.80 71.10
CA ALA A 272 -32.37 -7.67 71.69
C ALA A 272 -31.78 -8.71 72.65
N SER A 273 -30.60 -9.27 72.34
CA SER A 273 -29.89 -10.20 73.24
C SER A 273 -29.42 -9.50 74.51
N LYS A 274 -28.80 -8.32 74.41
CA LYS A 274 -28.38 -7.52 75.57
C LYS A 274 -29.57 -7.06 76.43
N LEU A 275 -30.73 -6.84 75.83
CA LEU A 275 -31.96 -6.49 76.52
C LEU A 275 -32.60 -7.70 77.23
N CYS A 276 -32.49 -8.91 76.67
CA CYS A 276 -32.83 -10.17 77.33
C CYS A 276 -31.91 -10.49 78.53
N ASP A 277 -30.61 -10.27 78.41
CA ASP A 277 -29.63 -10.53 79.49
C ASP A 277 -29.80 -9.55 80.67
N LYS A 278 -30.30 -8.33 80.44
CA LYS A 278 -30.60 -7.37 81.52
C LYS A 278 -31.89 -7.69 82.29
N MET A 279 -32.77 -8.55 81.76
CA MET A 279 -34.10 -8.80 82.33
C MET A 279 -34.24 -10.12 83.10
N GLU A 280 -33.15 -10.86 83.38
CA GLU A 280 -33.10 -12.17 84.09
C GLU A 280 -34.32 -12.50 85.00
N ASN A 281 -35.41 -12.92 84.38
CA ASN A 281 -36.64 -13.41 85.01
C ASN A 281 -37.36 -14.28 83.98
N LYS A 282 -37.86 -15.44 84.43
CA LYS A 282 -38.31 -16.60 83.64
C LYS A 282 -39.49 -16.35 82.67
N GLU A 283 -39.93 -15.11 82.51
CA GLU A 283 -41.00 -14.70 81.59
C GLU A 283 -40.49 -14.09 80.28
N GLY A 284 -39.25 -13.55 80.24
CA GLY A 284 -38.68 -12.96 79.03
C GLY A 284 -38.37 -13.97 77.91
N LEU A 285 -37.91 -15.18 78.26
CA LEU A 285 -37.67 -16.25 77.29
C LEU A 285 -38.95 -16.75 76.60
N LYS A 286 -40.11 -16.64 77.24
CA LYS A 286 -41.40 -17.07 76.66
C LYS A 286 -41.89 -16.07 75.61
N LEU A 287 -41.71 -14.76 75.84
CA LEU A 287 -42.07 -13.72 74.86
C LEU A 287 -41.09 -13.67 73.68
N ALA A 288 -39.80 -13.90 73.89
CA ALA A 288 -38.82 -13.96 72.81
C ALA A 288 -39.11 -15.08 71.79
N ASN A 289 -39.61 -16.24 72.25
CA ASN A 289 -40.04 -17.32 71.36
C ASN A 289 -41.34 -17.01 70.60
N VAL A 290 -42.24 -16.20 71.16
CA VAL A 290 -43.48 -15.78 70.47
C VAL A 290 -43.17 -14.79 69.34
N LEU A 291 -42.25 -13.84 69.57
CA LEU A 291 -41.81 -12.88 68.53
C LEU A 291 -41.00 -13.55 67.40
N LYS A 292 -40.25 -14.61 67.70
CA LYS A 292 -39.46 -15.35 66.69
C LYS A 292 -40.32 -16.23 65.78
N ASN A 293 -41.47 -16.68 66.26
CA ASN A 293 -42.39 -17.55 65.52
C ASN A 293 -43.55 -16.79 64.85
N GLY A 294 -43.85 -15.54 65.26
CA GLY A 294 -44.95 -14.76 64.69
C GLY A 294 -44.69 -14.06 63.35
N ASN A 295 -43.47 -14.07 62.83
CA ASN A 295 -43.12 -13.38 61.56
C ASN A 295 -43.02 -14.32 60.35
N ASN A 296 -43.41 -15.59 60.46
CA ASN A 296 -43.37 -16.54 59.33
C ASN A 296 -44.73 -16.78 58.65
N ASP A 297 -45.83 -16.17 59.11
CA ASP A 297 -47.17 -16.46 58.58
C ASP A 297 -47.84 -15.31 57.81
N GLU A 298 -47.16 -14.18 57.56
CA GLU A 298 -47.72 -13.07 56.76
C GLU A 298 -46.80 -12.60 55.62
N THR A 299 -46.42 -13.49 54.70
CA THR A 299 -46.13 -13.12 53.28
C THR A 299 -46.39 -14.24 52.25
N GLU A 300 -47.11 -15.32 52.59
CA GLU A 300 -47.65 -16.27 51.60
C GLU A 300 -49.15 -16.03 51.34
N THR A 301 -49.55 -14.80 50.98
CA THR A 301 -50.85 -14.52 50.32
C THR A 301 -50.80 -13.21 49.52
N ALA A 302 -49.80 -13.07 48.62
CA ALA A 302 -49.82 -12.03 47.57
C ALA A 302 -49.26 -12.56 46.24
N ALA A 303 -49.60 -13.80 45.91
CA ALA A 303 -49.34 -14.40 44.59
C ALA A 303 -50.59 -15.14 44.11
N MET A 304 -51.69 -14.41 43.88
CA MET A 304 -52.80 -14.82 43.00
C MET A 304 -53.83 -13.68 42.83
N VAL A 305 -53.50 -12.70 41.96
CA VAL A 305 -54.37 -12.03 40.97
C VAL A 305 -53.43 -11.49 39.89
#